data_AF-A0A5C8RYQ7-F1
#
_entry.id   AF-A0A5C8RYQ7-F1
#
_cell.length_a   1.000
_cell.length_b   1.000
_cell.length_c   1.000
_cell.angle_alpha   90.00
_cell.angle_beta   90.00
_cell.angle_gamma   90.00
#
_symmetry.space_group_name_H-M   'P 1'
#
loop_
_entity.id
_entity.type
_entity.pdbx_description
1 polymer ?
#
loop_
_entity_poly.entity_id
_entity_poly.type
_entity_poly.pdbx_seq_one_letter_code
_entity_poly.pdbx_strand_id
1 'polypeptide(L)'
;MNHREHTAYRLGADLVTTMALAVAARIKTEPGLAEEERDAARAALLDLVARTTLLEPLQARRSEPRSVSQARALVADAPGDEGTLPCPLCGVKLDWIRVGEMTTAFCETEGCVAWVR
;
A
#
# COMPACT_ATOMS: atom_id res chain seq x y z
N MET A 1 4.71 -2.71 -16.49
CA MET A 1 5.16 -1.35 -16.17
C MET A 1 6.59 -1.46 -15.66
N ASN A 2 7.55 -0.83 -16.34
CA ASN A 2 8.95 -0.87 -15.96
C ASN A 2 9.25 0.12 -14.81
N HIS A 3 10.45 0.06 -14.22
CA HIS A 3 10.81 0.89 -13.07
C HIS A 3 10.69 2.40 -13.36
N ARG A 4 11.03 2.85 -14.58
CA ARG A 4 10.90 4.25 -14.99
C ARG A 4 9.45 4.69 -15.10
N GLU A 5 8.59 3.85 -15.67
CA GLU A 5 7.16 4.10 -15.78
C GLU A 5 6.50 4.16 -14.38
N HIS A 6 6.95 3.32 -13.44
CA HIS A 6 6.47 3.34 -12.07
C HIS A 6 6.87 4.62 -11.32
N THR A 7 8.12 5.04 -11.46
CA THR A 7 8.60 6.30 -10.86
C THR A 7 7.89 7.50 -11.47
N ALA A 8 7.73 7.55 -12.79
CA ALA A 8 6.98 8.62 -13.46
C ALA A 8 5.51 8.65 -13.03
N TYR A 9 4.90 7.48 -12.88
CA TYR A 9 3.52 7.35 -12.40
C TYR A 9 3.35 7.86 -10.96
N ARG A 10 4.25 7.46 -10.04
CA ARG A 10 4.23 7.94 -8.64
C ARG A 10 4.41 9.45 -8.55
N LEU A 11 5.37 10.01 -9.29
CA LEU A 11 5.57 11.46 -9.35
C LEU A 11 4.33 12.19 -9.87
N GLY A 12 3.64 11.61 -10.86
CA GLY A 12 2.37 12.12 -11.37
C GLY A 12 1.26 12.09 -10.32
N ALA A 13 1.13 10.99 -9.57
CA ALA A 13 0.14 10.88 -8.49
C ALA A 13 0.41 11.86 -7.35
N ASP A 14 1.67 12.00 -6.92
CA ASP A 14 2.07 12.93 -5.85
C ASP A 14 1.81 14.40 -6.26
N LEU A 15 2.07 14.74 -7.53
CA LEU A 15 1.79 16.07 -8.08
C LEU A 15 0.28 16.36 -8.08
N VAL A 16 -0.54 15.41 -8.52
CA VAL A 16 -2.00 15.54 -8.55
C VAL A 16 -2.56 15.71 -7.14
N THR A 17 -2.10 14.94 -6.16
CA THR A 17 -2.48 15.08 -4.76
C THR A 17 -2.08 16.44 -4.19
N THR A 18 -0.87 16.92 -4.51
CA THR A 18 -0.40 18.24 -4.06
C THR A 18 -1.26 19.37 -4.63
N MET A 19 -1.60 19.29 -5.93
CA MET A 19 -2.49 20.27 -6.57
C MET A 19 -3.90 20.23 -5.98
N ALA A 20 -4.43 19.03 -5.70
CA ALA A 20 -5.73 18.84 -5.07
C ALA A 20 -5.78 19.50 -3.67
N LEU A 21 -4.74 19.30 -2.85
CA LEU A 21 -4.63 19.92 -1.53
C LEU A 21 -4.52 21.45 -1.61
N ALA A 22 -3.77 21.97 -2.59
CA ALA A 22 -3.66 23.42 -2.81
C ALA A 22 -5.01 24.05 -3.21
N VAL A 23 -5.77 23.38 -4.07
CA VAL A 23 -7.12 23.80 -4.46
C VAL A 23 -8.07 23.74 -3.27
N ALA A 24 -8.04 22.66 -2.48
CA ALA A 24 -8.85 22.52 -1.26
C ALA A 24 -8.56 23.62 -0.23
N ALA A 25 -7.28 23.93 -0.02
CA ALA A 25 -6.85 25.00 0.88
C ALA A 25 -7.38 26.36 0.39
N ARG A 26 -7.29 26.62 -0.92
CA ARG A 26 -7.80 27.85 -1.53
C ARG A 26 -9.30 28.01 -1.34
N ILE A 27 -10.09 26.97 -1.62
CA ILE A 27 -11.55 26.95 -1.42
C ILE A 27 -11.92 27.27 0.04
N LYS A 28 -11.15 26.76 1.00
CA LYS A 28 -11.39 26.99 2.43
C LYS A 28 -11.10 28.44 2.85
N THR A 29 -10.13 29.08 2.21
CA THR A 29 -9.62 30.41 2.62
C THR A 29 -10.17 31.57 1.81
N GLU A 30 -10.86 31.34 0.70
CA GLU A 30 -11.31 32.39 -0.22
C GLU A 30 -12.70 32.92 0.20
N PRO A 31 -12.77 34.12 0.82
CA PRO A 31 -14.04 34.72 1.19
C PRO A 31 -14.79 35.14 -0.07
N GLY A 32 -16.02 34.64 -0.24
CA GLY A 32 -16.88 35.00 -1.36
C GLY A 32 -17.18 33.88 -2.36
N LEU A 33 -16.59 32.68 -2.19
CA LEU A 33 -17.02 31.51 -2.96
C LEU A 33 -18.45 31.13 -2.59
N ALA A 34 -19.31 31.03 -3.61
CA ALA A 34 -20.67 30.56 -3.42
C ALA A 34 -20.66 29.11 -2.89
N GLU A 35 -21.66 28.73 -2.08
CA GLU A 35 -21.74 27.37 -1.53
C GLU A 35 -21.70 26.30 -2.63
N GLU A 36 -22.38 26.57 -3.74
CA GLU A 36 -22.42 25.71 -4.92
C GLU A 36 -21.03 25.47 -5.55
N GLU A 37 -20.18 26.48 -5.56
CA GLU A 37 -18.80 26.36 -6.07
C GLU A 37 -17.92 25.54 -5.12
N ARG A 38 -18.15 25.66 -3.80
CA ARG A 38 -17.44 24.86 -2.79
C ARG A 38 -17.85 23.40 -2.87
N ASP A 39 -19.13 23.12 -3.06
CA ASP A 39 -19.65 21.76 -3.22
C ASP A 39 -19.18 21.11 -4.52
N ALA A 40 -19.22 21.85 -5.64
CA ALA A 40 -18.70 21.37 -6.92
C ALA A 40 -17.21 21.03 -6.83
N ALA A 41 -16.43 21.88 -6.17
CA ALA A 41 -15.00 21.66 -6.02
C ALA A 41 -14.69 20.51 -5.03
N ARG A 42 -15.48 20.36 -3.96
CA ARG A 42 -15.41 19.20 -3.06
C ARG A 42 -15.71 17.89 -3.80
N ALA A 43 -16.74 17.88 -4.64
CA ALA A 43 -17.09 16.72 -5.46
C ALA A 43 -15.98 16.36 -6.46
N ALA A 44 -15.38 17.36 -7.11
CA ALA A 44 -14.26 17.17 -8.02
C ALA A 44 -13.02 16.61 -7.30
N LEU A 45 -12.73 17.09 -6.08
CA LEU A 45 -11.64 16.56 -5.24
C LEU A 45 -11.91 15.12 -4.81
N LEU A 46 -13.15 14.78 -4.46
CA LEU A 46 -13.53 13.41 -4.10
C LEU A 46 -13.42 12.45 -5.29
N ASP A 47 -13.85 12.86 -6.50
CA ASP A 47 -13.67 12.07 -7.73
C ASP A 47 -12.19 11.90 -8.07
N LEU A 48 -11.38 12.95 -7.91
CA LEU A 48 -9.93 12.89 -8.13
C LEU A 48 -9.24 11.95 -7.14
N VAL A 49 -9.58 12.02 -5.85
CA VAL A 49 -9.10 11.09 -4.84
C VAL A 49 -9.56 9.67 -5.16
N ALA A 50 -10.83 9.46 -5.53
CA ALA A 50 -11.33 8.14 -5.89
C ALA A 50 -10.57 7.56 -7.09
N ARG A 51 -10.32 8.34 -8.15
CA ARG A 51 -9.57 7.89 -9.32
C ARG A 51 -8.09 7.61 -9.03
N THR A 52 -7.46 8.36 -8.12
CA THR A 52 -6.07 8.12 -7.71
C THR A 52 -5.95 6.94 -6.74
N THR A 53 -6.85 6.82 -5.76
CA THR A 53 -6.92 5.66 -4.85
C THR A 53 -7.46 4.39 -5.49
N LEU A 54 -8.17 4.44 -6.62
CA LEU A 54 -8.52 3.26 -7.41
C LEU A 54 -7.36 2.74 -8.27
N LEU A 55 -6.25 3.47 -8.35
CA LEU A 55 -5.06 3.02 -9.09
C LEU A 55 -4.02 2.31 -8.21
N GLU A 56 -4.01 2.52 -6.89
CA GLU A 56 -3.20 1.73 -5.95
C GLU A 56 -3.62 0.24 -5.83
N PRO A 57 -4.91 -0.16 -5.84
CA PRO A 57 -5.33 -1.55 -5.72
C PRO A 57 -5.03 -2.38 -6.97
N LEU A 58 -4.82 -1.74 -8.12
CA LEU A 58 -4.48 -2.43 -9.37
C LEU A 58 -2.99 -2.83 -9.44
N GLN A 59 -2.14 -2.29 -8.56
CA GLN A 59 -0.72 -2.66 -8.48
C GLN A 59 -0.35 -3.39 -7.19
N ALA A 60 -1.05 -3.15 -6.07
CA ALA A 60 -0.92 -4.01 -4.89
C ALA A 60 -1.37 -5.47 -5.15
N ARG A 61 -2.19 -5.70 -6.20
CA ARG A 61 -2.53 -7.05 -6.71
C ARG A 61 -1.58 -7.58 -7.78
N ARG A 62 -0.59 -6.81 -8.23
CA ARG A 62 0.42 -7.29 -9.19
C ARG A 62 1.72 -7.56 -8.46
N SER A 63 1.87 -8.84 -8.12
CA SER A 63 3.04 -9.45 -7.51
C SER A 63 3.16 -9.15 -6.03
N GLU A 64 2.64 -10.08 -5.22
CA GLU A 64 3.25 -10.34 -3.92
C GLU A 64 4.79 -10.27 -4.08
N PRO A 65 5.50 -9.47 -3.27
CA PRO A 65 6.95 -9.41 -3.37
C PRO A 65 7.51 -10.82 -3.33
N ARG A 66 8.44 -11.18 -4.24
CA ARG A 66 8.99 -12.55 -4.31
C ARG A 66 9.48 -13.05 -2.94
N SER A 67 9.94 -12.16 -2.07
CA SER A 67 10.33 -12.44 -0.70
C SER A 67 9.19 -12.96 0.18
N VAL A 68 7.96 -12.44 0.04
CA VAL A 68 6.79 -12.92 0.78
C VAL A 68 6.31 -14.25 0.21
N SER A 69 6.30 -14.44 -1.12
CA SER A 69 5.97 -15.75 -1.72
C SER A 69 6.99 -16.84 -1.34
N GLN A 70 8.29 -16.50 -1.29
CA GLN A 70 9.34 -17.41 -0.81
C GLN A 70 9.16 -17.72 0.68
N ALA A 71 8.89 -16.71 1.51
CA ALA A 71 8.64 -16.92 2.93
C ALA A 71 7.40 -17.79 3.16
N ARG A 72 6.34 -17.62 2.37
CA ARG A 72 5.14 -18.47 2.40
C ARG A 72 5.44 -19.91 2.02
N ALA A 73 6.25 -20.16 1.00
CA ALA A 73 6.66 -21.51 0.63
C ALA A 73 7.47 -22.18 1.75
N LEU A 74 8.46 -21.45 2.31
CA LEU A 74 9.26 -21.93 3.44
C LEU A 74 8.40 -22.24 4.67
N VAL A 75 7.46 -21.35 5.00
CA VAL A 75 6.53 -21.59 6.11
C VAL A 75 5.63 -22.76 5.78
N ALA A 76 5.07 -22.90 4.58
CA ALA A 76 4.20 -24.02 4.20
C ALA A 76 4.89 -25.39 4.33
N ASP A 77 6.15 -25.48 3.98
CA ASP A 77 6.95 -26.72 4.08
C ASP A 77 7.44 -27.01 5.51
N ALA A 78 7.33 -26.04 6.44
CA ALA A 78 7.80 -26.21 7.80
C ALA A 78 6.85 -27.11 8.63
N PRO A 79 7.40 -28.05 9.42
CA PRO A 79 6.61 -28.92 10.29
C PRO A 79 6.10 -28.16 11.52
N GLY A 80 4.93 -28.53 12.01
CA GLY A 80 4.33 -28.00 13.24
C GLY A 80 3.43 -26.79 13.02
N ASP A 81 2.95 -26.21 14.12
CA ASP A 81 2.02 -25.08 14.09
C ASP A 81 2.71 -23.74 14.40
N GLU A 82 3.97 -23.75 14.80
CA GLU A 82 4.75 -22.54 15.03
C GLU A 82 6.26 -22.82 14.84
N GLY A 83 7.01 -21.76 14.61
CA GLY A 83 8.46 -21.87 14.55
C GLY A 83 9.17 -20.62 14.07
N THR A 84 10.47 -20.77 13.89
CA THR A 84 11.36 -19.72 13.40
C THR A 84 12.13 -20.24 12.20
N LEU A 85 12.20 -19.43 11.14
CA LEU A 85 12.98 -19.70 9.92
C LEU A 85 13.86 -18.49 9.60
N PRO A 86 14.94 -18.65 8.81
CA PRO A 86 15.70 -17.51 8.31
C PRO A 86 14.81 -16.70 7.35
N CYS A 87 14.74 -15.38 7.55
CA CYS A 87 14.00 -14.50 6.65
C CYS A 87 14.65 -14.50 5.24
N PRO A 88 13.89 -14.75 4.15
CA PRO A 88 14.48 -14.81 2.81
C PRO A 88 14.95 -13.45 2.26
N LEU A 89 14.60 -12.34 2.93
CA LEU A 89 15.02 -11.00 2.52
C LEU A 89 16.29 -10.52 3.25
N CYS A 90 16.30 -10.60 4.58
CA CYS A 90 17.39 -10.07 5.41
C CYS A 90 18.26 -11.16 6.07
N GLY A 91 17.85 -12.44 6.02
CA GLY A 91 18.56 -13.55 6.65
C GLY A 91 18.46 -13.62 8.17
N VAL A 92 17.77 -12.68 8.82
CA VAL A 92 17.72 -12.56 10.29
C VAL A 92 16.80 -13.61 10.90
N LYS A 93 15.51 -13.30 11.08
CA LYS A 93 14.57 -14.14 11.81
C LYS A 93 13.16 -13.89 11.31
N LEU A 94 12.47 -14.95 10.90
CA LEU A 94 11.06 -14.97 10.53
C LEU A 94 10.33 -15.90 11.50
N ASP A 95 9.55 -15.32 12.41
CA ASP A 95 8.69 -16.07 13.31
C ASP A 95 7.34 -16.31 12.63
N TRP A 96 6.79 -17.51 12.78
CA TRP A 96 5.52 -17.89 12.17
C TRP A 96 4.67 -18.75 13.11
N ILE A 97 3.36 -18.64 12.96
CA ILE A 97 2.35 -19.39 13.70
C ILE A 97 1.14 -19.70 12.80
N ARG A 98 0.58 -20.90 12.95
CA ARG A 98 -0.62 -21.41 12.31
C ARG A 98 -1.68 -21.65 13.38
N VAL A 99 -2.85 -21.08 13.18
CA VAL A 99 -4.01 -21.26 14.05
C VAL A 99 -5.21 -21.60 13.18
N GLY A 100 -5.51 -22.90 13.06
CA GLY A 100 -6.51 -23.40 12.11
C GLY A 100 -6.05 -23.16 10.67
N GLU A 101 -6.85 -22.44 9.89
CA GLU A 101 -6.49 -22.05 8.52
C GLU A 101 -5.66 -20.76 8.47
N MET A 102 -5.57 -20.03 9.59
CA MET A 102 -4.87 -18.75 9.64
C MET A 102 -3.37 -18.96 9.83
N THR A 103 -2.54 -18.38 8.96
CA THR A 103 -1.08 -18.38 9.10
C THR A 103 -0.57 -16.95 9.20
N THR A 104 0.11 -16.64 10.29
CA THR A 104 0.80 -15.36 10.50
C THR A 104 2.30 -15.58 10.47
N ALA A 105 3.03 -14.68 9.83
CA ALA A 105 4.47 -14.66 9.92
C ALA A 105 5.02 -13.24 9.85
N PHE A 106 6.06 -12.98 10.63
CA PHE A 106 6.66 -11.66 10.79
C PHE A 106 8.16 -11.77 10.99
N CYS A 107 8.90 -10.89 10.32
CA CYS A 107 10.34 -10.73 10.48
C CYS A 107 10.64 -9.56 11.41
N GLU A 108 11.55 -9.72 12.37
CA GLU A 108 11.85 -8.66 13.36
C GLU A 108 12.44 -7.38 12.75
N THR A 109 13.06 -7.49 11.58
CA THR A 109 13.60 -6.34 10.86
C THR A 109 12.45 -5.46 10.34
N GLU A 110 12.45 -4.20 10.76
CA GLU A 110 11.45 -3.21 10.35
C GLU A 110 11.39 -3.07 8.82
N GLY A 111 10.17 -3.05 8.27
CA GLY A 111 9.94 -2.94 6.83
C GLY A 111 10.27 -4.21 6.03
N CYS A 112 10.52 -5.34 6.69
CA CYS A 112 10.83 -6.61 6.04
C CYS A 112 9.55 -7.43 5.72
N VAL A 113 9.62 -8.76 5.84
CA VAL A 113 8.54 -9.67 5.48
C VAL A 113 7.54 -9.75 6.63
N ALA A 114 6.27 -9.45 6.36
CA ALA A 114 5.17 -9.67 7.28
C ALA A 114 3.90 -10.03 6.48
N TRP A 115 3.16 -11.03 6.92
CA TRP A 115 1.82 -11.31 6.38
C TRP A 115 0.91 -12.03 7.37
N VAL A 116 -0.38 -11.93 7.10
CA VAL A 116 -1.43 -12.75 7.69
C VAL A 116 -2.24 -13.32 6.52
N ARG A 117 -2.56 -14.62 6.59
CA ARG A 117 -3.43 -15.32 5.63
C ARG A 117 -4.47 -16.13 6.39
#